data_AF-A0A8T0SE76-F1
#
_entry.id   AF-A0A8T0SE76-F1
#
_cell.length_a   1.000
_cell.length_b   1.000
_cell.length_c   1.000
_cell.angle_alpha   90.00
_cell.angle_beta   90.00
_cell.angle_gamma   90.00
#
_symmetry.space_group_name_H-M   'P 1'
#
loop_
_entity.id
_entity.type
_entity.pdbx_description
1 polymer ?
#
loop_
_entity_poly.entity_id
_entity_poly.type
_entity_poly.pdbx_seq_one_letter_code
_entity_poly.pdbx_strand_id
1 'polypeptide(L)'
;MFFFIYEKKRKTLTDQATWHLHAAHHLLPLHLSSPASPIPLLSSSQQPVLDPAAMACRAGPPLRRRPPPRPALLALAVLSCLQLAASQLSSTSTRPLARPAATAAVPLEEAAAGGGGVARRACTYTVEIKTSCSSPRASPDAVSLAFGDAYRNEVYTARVSPAYGFERCAKDTFRVSGPCGYGVCYLYLRRSGGVGWTPQWVRVYEPASRTPSTFYFGDPLPNGVWYGLDRCLRRPAPGAGAGASPDAAAQASQ
;
A
#
# COMPACT_ATOMS: atom_id res chain seq x y z
N MET A 1 18.29 -48.97 -23.14
CA MET A 1 17.00 -48.57 -22.53
C MET A 1 17.16 -47.09 -22.18
N PHE A 2 16.64 -46.08 -22.87
CA PHE A 2 15.58 -45.91 -23.87
C PHE A 2 16.03 -44.88 -24.93
N PHE A 3 15.61 -45.06 -26.18
CA PHE A 3 15.64 -44.05 -27.24
C PHE A 3 14.42 -43.13 -27.10
N PHE A 4 14.59 -41.80 -27.18
CA PHE A 4 13.46 -40.89 -27.40
C PHE A 4 13.35 -40.56 -28.89
N ILE A 5 12.27 -41.07 -29.49
CA ILE A 5 11.79 -40.69 -30.82
C ILE A 5 11.14 -39.31 -30.71
N TYR A 6 11.61 -38.35 -31.51
CA TYR A 6 10.87 -37.13 -31.83
C TYR A 6 10.04 -37.38 -33.08
N GLU A 7 8.71 -37.43 -32.92
CA GLU A 7 7.75 -37.53 -34.03
C GLU A 7 6.98 -36.23 -34.20
N LYS A 8 6.83 -35.87 -35.46
CA LYS A 8 6.55 -34.57 -36.04
C LYS A 8 5.06 -34.45 -36.34
N LYS A 9 4.34 -33.50 -35.75
CA LYS A 9 2.97 -33.19 -36.19
C LYS A 9 2.92 -31.87 -36.95
N ARG A 10 3.11 -31.97 -38.27
CA ARG A 10 2.68 -30.96 -39.25
C ARG A 10 1.15 -30.92 -39.26
N LYS A 11 0.57 -29.73 -39.06
CA LYS A 11 -0.71 -29.37 -39.68
C LYS A 11 -0.55 -28.01 -40.35
N THR A 12 -0.72 -28.05 -41.66
CA THR A 12 -0.64 -26.97 -42.63
C THR A 12 -1.89 -26.10 -42.62
N LEU A 13 -1.64 -24.81 -42.92
CA LEU A 13 -2.49 -23.73 -43.42
C LEU A 13 -3.98 -24.01 -43.66
N THR A 14 -4.82 -23.06 -43.21
CA THR A 14 -5.77 -22.20 -43.95
C THR A 14 -6.61 -21.54 -42.84
N ASP A 15 -6.48 -20.25 -42.56
CA ASP A 15 -7.35 -19.22 -43.14
C ASP A 15 -6.79 -17.82 -42.82
N GLN A 16 -6.53 -17.04 -43.86
CA GLN A 16 -6.19 -15.61 -43.78
C GLN A 16 -7.51 -14.83 -43.73
N ALA A 17 -7.89 -14.36 -42.54
CA ALA A 17 -8.94 -13.34 -42.44
C ALA A 17 -8.38 -11.98 -42.88
N THR A 18 -8.48 -11.74 -44.18
CA THR A 18 -8.21 -10.46 -44.85
C THR A 18 -9.33 -9.48 -44.49
N TRP A 19 -9.04 -8.51 -43.62
CA TRP A 19 -9.94 -7.37 -43.39
C TRP A 19 -9.87 -6.44 -44.60
N HIS A 20 -10.92 -6.45 -45.42
CA HIS A 20 -11.14 -5.47 -46.47
C HIS A 20 -11.50 -4.11 -45.84
N LEU A 21 -10.54 -3.18 -45.85
CA LEU A 21 -10.79 -1.75 -45.66
C LEU A 21 -11.46 -1.20 -46.92
N HIS A 22 -12.76 -0.95 -46.85
CA HIS A 22 -13.43 -0.01 -47.76
C HIS A 22 -13.09 1.41 -47.31
N ALA A 23 -12.13 2.05 -47.99
CA ALA A 23 -11.93 3.49 -47.91
C ALA A 23 -12.47 4.13 -49.20
N ALA A 24 -13.69 4.67 -49.12
CA ALA A 24 -14.25 5.50 -50.16
C ALA A 24 -13.58 6.89 -50.13
N HIS A 25 -13.07 7.30 -51.28
CA HIS A 25 -12.48 8.61 -51.53
C HIS A 25 -13.51 9.55 -52.19
N HIS A 26 -13.32 10.87 -51.94
CA HIS A 26 -13.92 12.06 -52.60
C HIS A 26 -15.29 12.49 -52.04
N LEU A 27 -15.55 13.75 -51.64
CA LEU A 27 -15.07 15.05 -52.10
C LEU A 27 -15.03 16.10 -50.96
N LEU A 28 -14.09 17.05 -51.07
CA LEU A 28 -14.04 18.35 -50.38
C LEU A 28 -15.28 19.23 -50.70
N PRO A 29 -15.62 20.22 -49.85
CA PRO A 29 -15.11 21.58 -50.10
C PRO A 29 -14.66 22.37 -48.86
N LEU A 30 -13.89 23.40 -49.18
CA LEU A 30 -13.23 24.42 -48.38
C LEU A 30 -14.19 25.23 -47.49
N HIS A 31 -13.78 25.52 -46.26
CA HIS A 31 -14.13 26.73 -45.48
C HIS A 31 -13.19 26.79 -44.26
N LEU A 32 -12.08 27.53 -44.30
CA LEU A 32 -11.97 28.96 -43.99
C LEU A 32 -12.64 29.35 -42.65
N SER A 33 -11.87 29.34 -41.56
CA SER A 33 -11.76 30.46 -40.59
C SER A 33 -10.97 30.04 -39.35
N SER A 34 -9.78 30.64 -39.22
CA SER A 34 -9.06 30.81 -37.97
C SER A 34 -9.86 31.75 -37.07
N PRO A 35 -9.84 31.55 -35.74
CA PRO A 35 -9.13 32.56 -34.97
C PRO A 35 -8.20 31.95 -33.90
N ALA A 36 -6.93 32.35 -33.99
CA ALA A 36 -5.98 32.32 -32.90
C ALA A 36 -6.57 33.04 -31.68
N SER A 37 -6.77 32.29 -30.60
CA SER A 37 -7.16 32.87 -29.32
C SER A 37 -5.94 33.55 -28.69
N PRO A 38 -6.06 34.80 -28.23
CA PRO A 38 -4.95 35.54 -27.63
C PRO A 38 -4.59 34.97 -26.26
N ILE A 39 -3.29 34.76 -26.08
CA ILE A 39 -2.62 34.47 -24.81
C ILE A 39 -2.75 35.72 -23.92
N PRO A 40 -3.41 35.65 -22.74
CA PRO A 40 -3.31 36.74 -21.79
C PRO A 40 -1.93 36.69 -21.12
N LEU A 41 -1.05 37.60 -21.56
CA LEU A 41 0.14 38.03 -20.83
C LEU A 41 -0.32 38.72 -19.55
N LEU A 42 -0.38 37.97 -18.44
CA LEU A 42 -0.53 38.59 -17.12
C LEU A 42 0.82 39.06 -16.62
N SER A 43 1.04 40.35 -16.86
CA SER A 43 1.69 41.35 -16.02
C SER A 43 2.65 40.84 -14.92
N SER A 44 3.93 40.93 -15.25
CA SER A 44 5.01 41.10 -14.30
C SER A 44 4.91 42.47 -13.64
N SER A 45 4.26 42.59 -12.49
CA SER A 45 4.57 43.65 -11.50
C SER A 45 3.84 43.40 -10.18
N GLN A 46 4.45 42.62 -9.27
CA GLN A 46 4.38 42.88 -7.83
C GLN A 46 5.36 41.95 -7.12
N GLN A 47 6.59 42.43 -6.97
CA GLN A 47 7.47 41.98 -5.90
C GLN A 47 6.87 42.47 -4.58
N PRO A 48 6.58 41.62 -3.59
CA PRO A 48 6.41 42.09 -2.24
C PRO A 48 7.77 42.57 -1.73
N VAL A 49 7.81 43.86 -1.40
CA VAL A 49 8.90 44.52 -0.67
C VAL A 49 9.17 43.71 0.60
N LEU A 50 10.41 43.23 0.75
CA LEU A 50 10.89 42.71 2.03
C LEU A 50 10.92 43.86 3.03
N ASP A 51 10.09 43.79 4.05
CA ASP A 51 10.23 44.58 5.28
C ASP A 51 11.49 44.12 6.05
N PRO A 52 12.51 44.97 6.27
CA PRO A 52 13.69 44.64 7.06
C PRO A 52 13.52 45.00 8.53
N ALA A 53 12.35 44.74 9.12
CA ALA A 53 12.03 45.13 10.50
C ALA A 53 11.26 44.05 11.28
N ALA A 54 11.89 42.89 11.47
CA ALA A 54 11.53 41.97 12.57
C ALA A 54 12.76 41.14 13.00
N MET A 55 13.90 41.79 13.12
CA MET A 55 15.06 41.27 13.85
C MET A 55 14.82 41.50 15.34
N ALA A 56 14.07 40.60 15.98
CA ALA A 56 14.00 40.51 17.44
C ALA A 56 14.38 39.09 17.84
N CYS A 57 15.67 38.90 18.08
CA CYS A 57 16.21 37.71 18.73
C CYS A 57 15.53 37.52 20.09
N ARG A 58 14.55 36.63 20.17
CA ARG A 58 14.14 36.06 21.45
C ARG A 58 15.26 35.15 21.93
N ALA A 59 16.05 35.64 22.88
CA ALA A 59 16.97 34.84 23.67
C ALA A 59 16.20 33.66 24.28
N GLY A 60 16.53 32.44 23.85
CA GLY A 60 16.04 31.22 24.49
C GLY A 60 16.63 31.09 25.91
N PRO A 61 15.90 30.48 26.86
CA PRO A 61 16.38 30.27 28.21
C PRO A 61 17.61 29.35 28.23
N PRO A 62 18.52 29.49 29.22
CA PRO A 62 19.77 28.75 29.28
C PRO A 62 19.53 27.24 29.34
N LEU A 63 20.23 26.50 28.48
CA LEU A 63 20.28 25.05 28.47
C LEU A 63 20.76 24.54 29.83
N ARG A 64 19.89 23.86 30.58
CA ARG A 64 20.28 23.06 31.74
C ARG A 64 21.20 21.93 31.26
N ARG A 65 22.47 21.98 31.68
CA ARG A 65 23.45 20.90 31.52
C ARG A 65 22.88 19.63 32.15
N ARG A 66 22.67 18.58 31.35
CA ARG A 66 22.41 17.23 31.86
C ARG A 66 23.67 16.72 32.58
N PRO A 67 23.56 16.19 33.80
CA PRO A 67 24.69 15.55 34.46
C PRO A 67 25.10 14.27 33.69
N PRO A 68 26.40 13.90 33.72
CA PRO A 68 26.90 12.71 33.03
C PRO A 68 26.28 11.43 33.61
N PRO A 69 26.09 10.38 32.79
CA PRO A 69 25.59 9.10 33.26
C PRO A 69 26.57 8.49 34.27
N ARG A 70 26.07 8.20 35.48
CA ARG A 70 26.82 7.50 36.52
C ARG A 70 27.14 6.07 36.04
N PRO A 71 28.40 5.61 36.07
CA PRO A 71 28.82 4.31 35.55
C PRO A 71 28.31 3.10 36.37
N ALA A 72 27.54 3.31 37.44
CA ALA A 72 27.12 2.26 38.37
C ALA A 72 25.98 1.35 37.85
N LEU A 73 25.31 1.68 36.74
CA LEU A 73 24.19 0.88 36.21
C LEU A 73 24.59 -0.14 35.13
N LEU A 74 25.82 -0.11 34.63
CA LEU A 74 26.30 -1.10 33.64
C LEU A 74 26.80 -2.41 34.29
N ALA A 75 27.09 -2.41 35.59
CA ALA A 75 27.61 -3.59 36.28
C ALA A 75 26.55 -4.67 36.57
N LEU A 76 25.26 -4.31 36.63
CA LEU A 76 24.18 -5.27 36.94
C LEU A 76 23.71 -6.09 35.74
N ALA A 77 23.96 -5.64 34.50
CA ALA A 77 23.55 -6.36 33.29
C ALA A 77 24.50 -7.52 32.91
N VAL A 78 25.77 -7.46 33.34
CA VAL A 78 26.78 -8.49 32.99
C VAL A 78 26.65 -9.75 33.87
N LEU A 79 26.16 -9.62 35.11
CA LEU A 79 25.96 -10.77 36.00
C LEU A 79 24.80 -11.70 35.58
N SER A 80 23.82 -11.20 34.81
CA SER A 80 22.71 -12.04 34.34
C SER A 80 23.08 -12.99 33.19
N CYS A 81 24.18 -12.73 32.47
CA CYS A 81 24.60 -13.55 31.32
C CYS A 81 25.46 -14.76 31.72
N LEU A 82 26.04 -14.80 32.93
CA LEU A 82 26.93 -15.89 33.34
C LEU A 82 26.24 -17.11 33.97
N GLN A 83 24.96 -17.05 34.33
CA GLN A 83 24.30 -18.15 35.05
C GLN A 83 23.46 -19.11 34.19
N LEU A 84 23.43 -18.95 32.86
CA LEU A 84 22.70 -19.90 31.99
C LEU A 84 23.60 -20.85 31.19
N ALA A 85 24.93 -20.79 31.36
CA ALA A 85 25.88 -21.59 30.58
C ALA A 85 26.42 -22.85 31.29
N ALA A 86 25.99 -23.15 32.52
CA ALA A 86 26.62 -24.19 33.35
C ALA A 86 25.62 -25.17 34.00
N SER A 87 24.83 -25.88 33.21
CA SER A 87 24.20 -27.18 33.56
C SER A 87 23.51 -27.67 32.29
N GLN A 88 24.12 -28.52 31.48
CA GLN A 88 23.97 -29.98 31.54
C GLN A 88 25.18 -30.63 30.85
N LEU A 89 26.11 -31.21 31.60
CA LEU A 89 27.05 -32.20 31.08
C LEU A 89 27.01 -33.40 32.02
N SER A 90 26.24 -34.43 31.66
CA SER A 90 26.30 -35.74 32.29
C SER A 90 25.95 -36.78 31.24
N SER A 91 27.02 -37.23 30.58
CA SER A 91 27.04 -38.37 29.67
C SER A 91 26.92 -39.65 30.51
N THR A 92 25.90 -40.48 30.23
CA THR A 92 25.95 -41.88 30.66
C THR A 92 25.72 -42.79 29.46
N SER A 93 26.71 -43.64 29.26
CA SER A 93 26.89 -44.63 28.23
C SER A 93 25.87 -45.76 28.35
N THR A 94 25.20 -46.10 27.25
CA THR A 94 24.66 -47.45 27.06
C THR A 94 24.73 -47.80 25.58
N ARG A 95 25.31 -48.97 25.29
CA ARG A 95 25.66 -49.50 23.96
C ARG A 95 24.42 -49.87 23.10
N PRO A 96 24.62 -50.03 21.77
CA PRO A 96 23.56 -49.93 20.77
C PRO A 96 22.91 -51.29 20.44
N LEU A 97 21.62 -51.26 20.11
CA LEU A 97 20.98 -52.32 19.32
C LEU A 97 20.57 -51.75 17.96
N ALA A 98 20.86 -52.50 16.91
CA ALA A 98 20.79 -52.07 15.52
C ALA A 98 19.38 -52.14 14.91
N ARG A 99 19.18 -51.26 13.90
CA ARG A 99 18.40 -51.45 12.64
C ARG A 99 16.89 -51.12 12.70
N PRO A 100 16.22 -50.73 11.57
CA PRO A 100 16.70 -50.29 10.25
C PRO A 100 16.35 -48.83 9.89
N ALA A 101 17.00 -48.37 8.82
CA ALA A 101 16.71 -47.14 8.10
C ALA A 101 15.25 -47.08 7.59
N ALA A 102 14.59 -45.95 7.83
CA ALA A 102 13.48 -45.47 7.03
C ALA A 102 13.61 -43.95 6.88
N THR A 103 14.04 -43.57 5.68
CA THR A 103 13.79 -42.31 5.00
C THR A 103 12.49 -41.61 5.40
N ALA A 104 12.57 -40.36 5.83
CA ALA A 104 11.83 -39.23 5.24
C ALA A 104 12.13 -37.94 6.03
N ALA A 105 12.69 -36.96 5.32
CA ALA A 105 12.77 -35.59 5.78
C ALA A 105 11.36 -34.97 5.83
N VAL A 106 11.02 -34.28 6.92
CA VAL A 106 9.84 -33.43 7.00
C VAL A 106 10.31 -32.00 7.29
N PRO A 107 10.07 -31.02 6.41
CA PRO A 107 10.34 -29.62 6.70
C PRO A 107 9.29 -29.05 7.66
N LEU A 108 9.73 -28.15 8.54
CA LEU A 108 8.90 -27.30 9.40
C LEU A 108 7.83 -26.58 8.56
N GLU A 109 6.57 -26.81 8.91
CA GLU A 109 5.41 -26.12 8.35
C GLU A 109 5.24 -24.76 9.05
N GLU A 110 5.20 -23.71 8.24
CA GLU A 110 4.91 -22.34 8.62
C GLU A 110 3.48 -22.24 9.15
N ALA A 111 3.30 -21.67 10.33
CA ALA A 111 2.00 -21.54 10.98
C ALA A 111 1.04 -20.64 10.17
N ALA A 112 0.28 -21.25 9.26
CA ALA A 112 -0.87 -20.64 8.64
C ALA A 112 -1.99 -20.50 9.67
N ALA A 113 -2.40 -19.26 9.92
CA ALA A 113 -3.58 -18.94 10.71
C ALA A 113 -4.79 -19.75 10.19
N GLY A 114 -5.37 -20.55 11.09
CA GLY A 114 -6.51 -21.39 10.83
C GLY A 114 -7.74 -20.59 10.43
N GLY A 115 -8.37 -21.02 9.34
CA GLY A 115 -9.70 -20.57 8.94
C GLY A 115 -10.20 -21.45 7.81
N GLY A 116 -11.15 -22.33 8.12
CA GLY A 116 -11.89 -23.10 7.11
C GLY A 116 -12.57 -22.15 6.14
N GLY A 117 -11.94 -21.93 5.00
CA GLY A 117 -12.40 -21.01 3.96
C GLY A 117 -12.40 -21.72 2.62
N VAL A 118 -13.48 -21.52 1.85
CA VAL A 118 -13.48 -21.80 0.41
C VAL A 118 -12.24 -21.13 -0.18
N ALA A 119 -11.43 -21.89 -0.94
CA ALA A 119 -10.24 -21.36 -1.59
C ALA A 119 -10.65 -20.20 -2.51
N ARG A 120 -10.39 -18.96 -2.07
CA ARG A 120 -10.62 -17.77 -2.89
C ARG A 120 -9.54 -17.70 -3.96
N ARG A 121 -9.92 -17.38 -5.20
CA ARG A 121 -8.96 -17.13 -6.28
C ARG A 121 -8.00 -16.02 -5.86
N ALA A 122 -6.72 -16.20 -6.14
CA ALA A 122 -5.69 -15.19 -5.87
C ALA A 122 -5.58 -14.20 -7.04
N CYS A 123 -5.45 -12.92 -6.72
CA CYS A 123 -5.24 -11.82 -7.66
C CYS A 123 -3.98 -11.03 -7.25
N THR A 124 -3.26 -10.50 -8.24
CA THR A 124 -2.14 -9.58 -8.02
C THR A 124 -2.58 -8.15 -8.32
N TYR A 125 -2.60 -7.32 -7.29
CA TYR A 125 -2.92 -5.90 -7.37
C TYR A 125 -1.64 -5.09 -7.59
N THR A 126 -1.76 -3.98 -8.31
CA THR A 126 -0.71 -2.95 -8.33
C THR A 126 -1.16 -1.79 -7.45
N VAL A 127 -0.36 -1.44 -6.46
CA VAL A 127 -0.64 -0.35 -5.53
C VAL A 127 0.37 0.76 -5.78
N GLU A 128 -0.13 1.94 -6.12
CA GLU A 128 0.68 3.14 -6.27
C GLU A 128 0.43 4.09 -5.11
N ILE A 129 1.50 4.54 -4.47
CA ILE A 129 1.43 5.45 -3.34
C ILE A 129 2.19 6.71 -3.73
N LYS A 130 1.51 7.86 -3.70
CA LYS A 130 2.18 9.15 -3.84
C LYS A 130 2.40 9.75 -2.48
N THR A 131 3.65 10.06 -2.17
CA THR A 131 4.03 10.79 -0.96
C THR A 131 3.82 12.29 -1.17
N SER A 132 3.25 12.97 -0.18
CA SER A 132 3.00 14.40 -0.24
C SER A 132 4.31 15.20 -0.27
N CYS A 133 4.26 16.36 -0.92
CA CYS A 133 5.34 17.34 -0.87
C CYS A 133 5.53 17.98 0.51
N SER A 134 4.58 17.80 1.44
CA SER A 134 4.71 18.20 2.85
C SER A 134 5.41 17.15 3.73
N SER A 135 5.54 15.90 3.26
CA SER A 135 6.19 14.80 3.99
C SER A 135 7.69 15.08 4.23
N PRO A 136 8.36 14.51 5.24
CA PRO A 136 9.83 14.60 5.36
C PRO A 136 10.57 14.22 4.07
N ARG A 137 11.83 14.67 3.90
CA ARG A 137 12.62 14.46 2.66
C ARG A 137 12.58 13.00 2.17
N ALA A 138 12.78 12.08 3.10
CA ALA A 138 12.52 10.65 2.93
C ALA A 138 12.04 10.09 4.28
N SER A 139 11.09 9.15 4.23
CA SER A 139 10.63 8.45 5.42
C SER A 139 11.05 6.98 5.37
N PRO A 140 11.90 6.51 6.31
CA PRO A 140 12.26 5.10 6.44
C PRO A 140 11.18 4.29 7.21
N ASP A 141 10.09 4.93 7.61
CA ASP A 141 9.05 4.30 8.42
C ASP A 141 8.40 3.14 7.66
N ALA A 142 8.12 2.04 8.38
CA ALA A 142 7.37 0.94 7.80
C ALA A 142 5.91 1.34 7.64
N VAL A 143 5.25 0.84 6.58
CA VAL A 143 3.83 1.05 6.38
C VAL A 143 3.16 -0.29 6.15
N SER A 144 2.23 -0.68 7.02
CA SER A 144 1.31 -1.78 6.74
C SER A 144 0.12 -1.26 5.93
N LEU A 145 -0.38 -2.09 5.02
CA LEU A 145 -1.44 -1.75 4.08
C LEU A 145 -2.55 -2.79 4.18
N ALA A 146 -3.79 -2.34 4.26
CA ALA A 146 -4.99 -3.19 4.15
C ALA A 146 -5.99 -2.52 3.21
N PHE A 147 -6.58 -3.27 2.29
CA PHE A 147 -7.64 -2.77 1.42
C PHE A 147 -8.58 -3.91 1.02
N GLY A 148 -9.80 -3.58 0.62
CA GLY A 148 -10.76 -4.60 0.21
C GLY A 148 -12.07 -4.02 -0.30
N ASP A 149 -13.04 -4.91 -0.45
CA ASP A 149 -14.36 -4.62 -1.00
C ASP A 149 -15.49 -4.83 0.03
N ALA A 150 -16.73 -4.53 -0.38
CA ALA A 150 -17.92 -4.68 0.45
C ALA A 150 -18.23 -6.14 0.85
N TYR A 151 -17.52 -7.12 0.27
CA TYR A 151 -17.68 -8.55 0.53
C TYR A 151 -16.60 -9.13 1.43
N ARG A 152 -15.75 -8.28 2.03
CA ARG A 152 -14.61 -8.66 2.87
C ARG A 152 -13.57 -9.51 2.14
N ASN A 153 -13.40 -9.29 0.83
CA ASN A 153 -12.20 -9.78 0.14
C ASN A 153 -11.04 -8.84 0.49
N GLU A 154 -10.53 -8.99 1.72
CA GLU A 154 -9.46 -8.16 2.24
C GLU A 154 -8.08 -8.65 1.76
N VAL A 155 -7.28 -7.70 1.32
CA VAL A 155 -5.87 -7.87 1.03
C VAL A 155 -5.08 -7.15 2.12
N TYR A 156 -4.19 -7.88 2.79
CA TYR A 156 -3.32 -7.33 3.83
C TYR A 156 -1.85 -7.52 3.45
N THR A 157 -1.04 -6.49 3.68
CA THR A 157 0.41 -6.53 3.54
C THR A 157 1.04 -5.93 4.78
N ALA A 158 1.84 -6.74 5.47
CA ALA A 158 2.48 -6.35 6.71
C ALA A 158 3.43 -5.15 6.55
N ARG A 159 4.10 -5.04 5.39
CA ARG A 159 5.02 -3.94 5.09
C ARG A 159 5.10 -3.66 3.60
N VAL A 160 4.85 -2.41 3.23
CA VAL A 160 5.26 -1.80 1.96
C VAL A 160 6.32 -0.75 2.27
N SER A 161 7.48 -0.85 1.64
CA SER A 161 8.57 0.11 1.79
C SER A 161 9.42 0.14 0.51
N PRO A 162 9.66 1.31 -0.09
CA PRO A 162 10.62 1.46 -1.18
C PRO A 162 12.04 1.18 -0.70
N ALA A 163 12.98 0.95 -1.63
CA ALA A 163 14.37 0.64 -1.30
C ALA A 163 15.06 1.74 -0.47
N TYR A 164 14.72 3.01 -0.71
CA TYR A 164 15.30 4.18 -0.05
C TYR A 164 14.32 4.90 0.88
N GLY A 165 13.21 4.24 1.23
CA GLY A 165 12.10 4.83 1.97
C GLY A 165 11.19 5.67 1.08
N PHE A 166 10.11 6.18 1.67
CA PHE A 166 9.15 7.01 0.95
C PHE A 166 9.67 8.44 0.77
N GLU A 167 10.13 8.76 -0.43
CA GLU A 167 10.68 10.07 -0.77
C GLU A 167 9.58 11.13 -0.93
N ARG A 168 9.87 12.37 -0.51
CA ARG A 168 8.97 13.53 -0.65
C ARG A 168 8.57 13.73 -2.12
N CYS A 169 7.28 14.00 -2.37
CA CYS A 169 6.69 14.20 -3.70
C CYS A 169 6.81 13.00 -4.67
N ALA A 170 7.48 11.91 -4.27
CA ALA A 170 7.71 10.75 -5.12
C ALA A 170 6.48 9.84 -5.14
N LYS A 171 6.50 8.93 -6.12
CA LYS A 171 5.49 7.90 -6.30
C LYS A 171 6.17 6.54 -6.28
N ASP A 172 5.69 5.68 -5.40
CA ASP A 172 6.17 4.32 -5.23
C ASP A 172 5.12 3.32 -5.70
N THR A 173 5.56 2.22 -6.30
CA THR A 173 4.66 1.19 -6.87
C THR A 173 4.99 -0.17 -6.30
N PHE A 174 3.97 -0.87 -5.83
CA PHE A 174 4.09 -2.19 -5.20
C PHE A 174 3.17 -3.19 -5.88
N ARG A 175 3.57 -4.46 -5.93
CA ARG A 175 2.70 -5.58 -6.28
C ARG A 175 2.31 -6.33 -5.03
N VAL A 176 1.01 -6.50 -4.84
CA VAL A 176 0.45 -7.14 -3.66
C VAL A 176 -0.49 -8.26 -4.10
N SER A 177 -0.34 -9.45 -3.53
CA SER A 177 -1.22 -10.59 -3.80
C SER A 177 -2.26 -10.73 -2.70
N GLY A 178 -3.47 -11.13 -3.06
CA GLY A 178 -4.56 -11.41 -2.11
C GLY A 178 -5.78 -12.03 -2.79
N PRO A 179 -6.89 -12.22 -2.08
CA PRO A 179 -8.13 -12.70 -2.70
C PRO A 179 -8.60 -11.73 -3.79
N CYS A 180 -9.12 -12.26 -4.89
CA CYS A 180 -9.79 -11.45 -5.89
C CYS A 180 -11.05 -10.79 -5.30
N GLY A 181 -11.17 -9.48 -5.50
CA GLY A 181 -12.31 -8.67 -5.10
C GLY A 181 -13.15 -8.16 -6.28
N TYR A 182 -14.18 -7.38 -5.96
CA TYR A 182 -15.17 -6.87 -6.91
C TYR A 182 -15.25 -5.34 -6.93
N GLY A 183 -14.12 -4.65 -6.70
CA GLY A 183 -14.11 -3.20 -6.52
C GLY A 183 -13.67 -2.81 -5.12
N VAL A 184 -12.42 -2.36 -4.99
CA VAL A 184 -11.86 -1.87 -3.73
C VAL A 184 -12.58 -0.59 -3.32
N CYS A 185 -13.20 -0.61 -2.14
CA CYS A 185 -13.97 0.52 -1.60
C CYS A 185 -13.49 1.00 -0.23
N TYR A 186 -12.56 0.29 0.41
CA TYR A 186 -11.86 0.78 1.60
C TYR A 186 -10.35 0.56 1.50
N LEU A 187 -9.60 1.42 2.19
CA LEU A 187 -8.16 1.31 2.32
C LEU A 187 -7.68 1.91 3.64
N TYR A 188 -6.81 1.19 4.34
CA TYR A 188 -6.17 1.59 5.58
C TYR A 188 -4.65 1.46 5.49
N LEU A 189 -3.96 2.43 6.08
CA LEU A 189 -2.52 2.47 6.25
C LEU A 189 -2.19 2.51 7.74
N ARG A 190 -1.13 1.83 8.14
CA ARG A 190 -0.58 1.94 9.49
C ARG A 190 0.92 2.16 9.40
N ARG A 191 1.35 3.36 9.80
CA ARG A 191 2.77 3.71 9.86
C ARG A 191 3.39 3.20 11.16
N SER A 192 4.62 2.70 11.09
CA SER A 192 5.45 2.42 12.26
C SER A 192 6.85 2.99 12.08
N GLY A 193 7.21 3.97 12.89
CA GLY A 193 8.52 4.60 12.88
C GLY A 193 8.53 5.99 13.54
N GLY A 194 9.71 6.60 13.60
CA GLY A 194 9.93 7.85 14.33
C GLY A 194 9.94 9.11 13.48
N VAL A 195 10.09 9.00 12.16
CA VAL A 195 10.32 10.16 11.27
C VAL A 195 9.00 10.84 10.87
N GLY A 196 7.94 10.06 10.71
CA GLY A 196 6.68 10.55 10.15
C GLY A 196 6.64 10.37 8.64
N TRP A 197 5.43 10.33 8.11
CA TRP A 197 5.17 10.20 6.68
C TRP A 197 3.78 10.73 6.35
N THR A 198 3.66 11.43 5.23
CA THR A 198 2.39 12.01 4.76
C THR A 198 2.10 11.49 3.35
N PRO A 199 1.18 10.53 3.19
CA PRO A 199 0.69 10.17 1.86
C PRO A 199 -0.18 11.29 1.29
N GLN A 200 -0.09 11.51 -0.02
CA GLN A 200 -1.02 12.36 -0.78
C GLN A 200 -2.17 11.52 -1.33
N TRP A 201 -1.89 10.36 -1.90
CA TRP A 201 -2.92 9.43 -2.34
C TRP A 201 -2.38 8.02 -2.47
N VAL A 202 -3.29 7.05 -2.44
CA VAL A 202 -3.04 5.66 -2.79
C VAL A 202 -4.00 5.25 -3.89
N ARG A 203 -3.48 4.61 -4.94
CA ARG A 203 -4.26 4.03 -6.04
C ARG A 203 -4.08 2.52 -6.05
N VAL A 204 -5.20 1.80 -6.10
CA VAL A 204 -5.21 0.35 -6.23
C VAL A 204 -5.73 -0.02 -7.61
N TYR A 205 -4.89 -0.70 -8.38
CA TYR A 205 -5.20 -1.22 -9.70
C TYR A 205 -5.54 -2.70 -9.57
N GLU A 206 -6.80 -3.03 -9.82
CA GLU A 206 -7.30 -4.40 -9.81
C GLU A 206 -7.14 -5.03 -11.21
N PRO A 207 -6.79 -6.33 -11.30
CA PRO A 207 -6.62 -6.99 -12.60
C PRO A 207 -7.84 -6.92 -13.52
N ALA A 208 -9.05 -6.96 -12.93
CA ALA A 208 -10.31 -6.98 -13.65
C ALA A 208 -10.90 -5.58 -13.91
N SER A 209 -10.30 -4.51 -13.39
CA SER A 209 -10.81 -3.14 -13.49
C SER A 209 -9.94 -2.28 -14.41
N ARG A 210 -10.59 -1.47 -15.26
CA ARG A 210 -9.90 -0.45 -16.09
C ARG A 210 -9.59 0.82 -15.31
N THR A 211 -10.30 1.08 -14.22
CA THR A 211 -10.18 2.29 -13.41
C THR A 211 -9.66 1.95 -12.01
N PRO A 212 -8.56 2.57 -11.55
CA PRO A 212 -8.05 2.30 -10.21
C PRO A 212 -8.92 2.94 -9.13
N SER A 213 -9.06 2.27 -8.00
CA SER A 213 -9.65 2.86 -6.80
C SER A 213 -8.66 3.84 -6.17
N THR A 214 -9.03 5.12 -6.08
CA THR A 214 -8.15 6.19 -5.56
C THR A 214 -8.61 6.68 -4.19
N PHE A 215 -7.69 6.62 -3.24
CA PHE A 215 -7.86 7.07 -1.86
C PHE A 215 -6.96 8.28 -1.62
N TYR A 216 -7.56 9.44 -1.38
CA TYR A 216 -6.81 10.67 -1.12
C TYR A 216 -6.54 10.80 0.37
N PHE A 217 -5.29 11.12 0.65
CA PHE A 217 -4.80 11.48 1.96
C PHE A 217 -4.31 12.94 1.89
N GLY A 218 -3.87 13.50 3.01
CA GLY A 218 -3.44 14.90 3.06
C GLY A 218 -2.70 15.22 4.35
N ASP A 219 -2.97 14.46 5.41
CA ASP A 219 -2.40 14.67 6.73
C ASP A 219 -1.32 13.64 7.08
N PRO A 220 -0.34 14.01 7.92
CA PRO A 220 0.65 13.08 8.45
C PRO A 220 -0.01 11.93 9.20
N LEU A 221 0.44 10.70 8.94
CA LEU A 221 -0.13 9.53 9.61
C LEU A 221 0.35 9.40 11.07
N PRO A 222 -0.55 9.14 12.03
CA PRO A 222 -0.17 8.81 13.40
C PRO A 222 0.68 7.53 13.44
N ASN A 223 1.56 7.42 14.43
CA ASN A 223 2.39 6.23 14.61
C ASN A 223 1.57 5.10 15.25
N GLY A 224 1.60 3.91 14.66
CA GLY A 224 1.04 2.70 15.25
C GLY A 224 -0.49 2.58 15.21
N VAL A 225 -1.20 3.48 14.53
CA VAL A 225 -2.66 3.48 14.40
C VAL A 225 -3.06 3.26 12.94
N TRP A 226 -4.09 2.44 12.72
CA TRP A 226 -4.71 2.28 11.40
C TRP A 226 -5.50 3.53 11.04
N TYR A 227 -5.15 4.15 9.90
CA TYR A 227 -5.81 5.33 9.37
C TYR A 227 -6.22 5.08 7.92
N GLY A 228 -7.45 5.41 7.56
CA GLY A 228 -7.96 5.07 6.25
C GLY A 228 -9.35 5.61 5.96
N LEU A 229 -9.85 5.24 4.79
CA LEU A 229 -11.15 5.67 4.29
C LEU A 229 -11.94 4.42 3.91
N ASP A 230 -13.16 4.32 4.42
CA ASP A 230 -14.14 3.31 4.02
C ASP A 230 -15.29 4.02 3.30
N ARG A 231 -15.44 3.69 2.02
CA ARG A 231 -16.49 4.23 1.13
C ARG A 231 -17.34 3.11 0.57
N CYS A 232 -17.28 1.92 1.17
CA CYS A 232 -18.15 0.83 0.77
C CYS A 232 -19.59 1.28 0.99
N LEU A 233 -20.46 1.01 0.00
CA LEU A 233 -21.87 1.26 0.17
C LEU A 233 -22.33 0.47 1.39
N ARG A 234 -22.72 1.20 2.44
CA ARG A 234 -23.31 0.60 3.62
C ARG A 234 -24.62 0.00 3.12
N ARG A 235 -24.68 -1.33 3.02
CA ARG A 235 -25.97 -1.99 2.78
C ARG A 235 -26.89 -1.47 3.89
N PRO A 236 -28.05 -0.87 3.55
CA PRO A 236 -29.03 -0.53 4.57
C PRO A 236 -29.23 -1.78 5.42
N ALA A 237 -29.20 -1.63 6.75
CA ALA A 237 -29.60 -2.73 7.60
C ALA A 237 -30.95 -3.23 7.06
N PRO A 238 -31.17 -4.55 6.89
CA PRO A 238 -32.50 -5.03 6.54
C PRO A 238 -33.48 -4.49 7.59
N GLY A 239 -34.31 -3.52 7.21
CA GLY A 239 -35.18 -2.75 8.12
C GLY A 239 -34.96 -1.23 8.16
N ALA A 240 -33.89 -0.69 7.58
CA ALA A 240 -33.76 0.76 7.33
C ALA A 240 -34.53 1.12 6.06
N GLY A 241 -35.86 1.00 6.15
CA GLY A 241 -36.79 1.29 5.07
C GLY A 241 -36.73 2.75 4.63
N ALA A 242 -37.13 2.94 3.38
CA ALA A 242 -37.56 4.21 2.84
C ALA A 242 -38.42 4.96 3.87
N GLY A 243 -37.93 6.10 4.34
CA GLY A 243 -38.59 6.88 5.38
C GLY A 243 -37.99 8.27 5.45
N ALA A 244 -38.54 9.16 4.62
CA ALA A 244 -38.65 10.61 4.76
C ALA A 244 -38.32 11.33 3.44
N SER A 245 -39.35 11.45 2.60
CA SER A 245 -39.46 12.59 1.68
C SER A 245 -39.69 13.86 2.52
N PRO A 246 -38.99 14.98 2.29
CA PRO A 246 -39.07 16.16 3.16
C PRO A 246 -40.30 17.06 2.98
N ASP A 247 -41.34 16.66 2.22
CA ASP A 247 -42.41 17.57 1.80
C ASP A 247 -43.69 17.58 2.67
N ALA A 248 -43.66 17.01 3.89
CA ALA A 248 -44.86 16.92 4.76
C ALA A 248 -44.73 17.66 6.10
N ALA A 249 -43.94 18.75 6.17
CA ALA A 249 -43.80 19.56 7.39
C ALA A 249 -44.21 21.04 7.22
N ALA A 250 -45.01 21.37 6.20
CA ALA A 250 -45.52 22.73 6.01
C ALA A 250 -47.01 22.72 5.66
N GLN A 251 -47.87 22.44 6.64
CA GLN A 251 -49.28 22.87 6.70
C GLN A 251 -49.95 22.33 7.97
N ALA A 252 -49.74 23.01 9.11
CA ALA A 252 -50.61 22.90 10.29
C ALA A 252 -50.37 24.10 11.23
N SER A 253 -50.70 25.29 10.75
CA SER A 253 -50.90 26.47 11.60
C SER A 253 -51.68 27.54 10.83
N GLN A 254 -52.98 27.28 10.64
CA GLN A 254 -54.05 28.28 10.49
C GLN A 254 -55.31 27.70 11.14
#